data_AF-A0A0H5SC32-F1
#
_entry.id   AF-A0A0H5SC32-F1
#
_cell.length_a   1.000
_cell.length_b   1.000
_cell.length_c   1.000
_cell.angle_alpha   90.00
_cell.angle_beta   90.00
_cell.angle_gamma   90.00
#
_symmetry.space_group_name_H-M   'P 1'
#
loop_
_entity.id
_entity.type
_entity.pdbx_description
1 polymer ?
#
loop_
_entity_poly.entity_id
_entity_poly.type
_entity_poly.pdbx_seq_one_letter_code
_entity_poly.pdbx_strand_id
1 'polypeptide(L)'
;MRLLSQPIDKPPVFVEKIVSKWWKVCVISELLALIYICIIIQPEYNEHMKVSENALLPALVTERFSYYHRISAFLDKLRPERNISDYIEKQLLAYGIMTQTMRFTVTLPGFNESGKNVIGVVRASRSSSTEAIVVAVSMTETNLEALAVILALATYCREQIYWARDIQFIFVDKGLIGLTAYLAQYHQHHHSFLQSDKLNFHSGAIVGAFAVKADGLLFDTVNIEHNMINGLLPNLDLINLMAKLADKYGVIPEVFNHGYQVSWWNLAETTSKAMLSQAFNEKEGLHSIFGPYGIQAVTIHVKSVMEGHASLTDLGRICEGALRFIF
;
A
#
# COMPACT_ATOMS: atom_id res chain seq x y z
N MET A 1 16.30 62.06 -21.81
CA MET A 1 16.28 60.66 -21.36
C MET A 1 16.71 60.62 -19.91
N ARG A 2 15.80 60.26 -18.99
CA ARG A 2 16.17 60.00 -17.58
C ARG A 2 16.88 58.65 -17.51
N LEU A 3 17.99 58.58 -16.77
CA LEU A 3 18.64 57.31 -16.42
C LEU A 3 17.68 56.50 -15.53
N LEU A 4 17.46 55.23 -15.89
CA LEU A 4 16.58 54.27 -15.19
C LEU A 4 17.05 53.88 -13.77
N SER A 5 18.06 54.57 -13.21
CA SER A 5 18.71 54.23 -11.94
C SER A 5 18.52 55.25 -10.81
N GLN A 6 17.74 56.32 -11.00
CA GLN A 6 17.45 57.25 -9.91
C GLN A 6 16.15 56.84 -9.18
N PRO A 7 16.22 56.42 -7.90
CA PRO A 7 15.03 56.11 -7.12
C PRO A 7 14.18 57.37 -6.93
N ILE A 8 12.86 57.23 -7.14
CA ILE A 8 11.92 58.35 -7.31
C ILE A 8 11.55 59.04 -5.98
N ASP A 9 11.83 58.46 -4.82
CA ASP A 9 11.66 59.12 -3.52
C ASP A 9 12.64 58.55 -2.49
N LYS A 10 13.04 59.37 -1.50
CA LYS A 10 13.80 58.87 -0.35
C LYS A 10 12.98 57.76 0.31
N PRO A 11 13.53 56.55 0.51
CA PRO A 11 12.78 55.49 1.19
C PRO A 11 12.35 56.00 2.57
N PRO A 12 11.12 55.68 3.01
CA PRO A 12 10.66 56.10 4.32
C PRO A 12 11.66 55.63 5.39
N VAL A 13 11.97 56.48 6.37
CA VAL A 13 13.00 56.26 7.41
C VAL A 13 12.83 54.90 8.12
N PHE A 14 11.60 54.39 8.18
CA PHE A 14 11.28 53.07 8.70
C PHE A 14 11.86 51.92 7.85
N VAL A 15 11.71 51.98 6.52
CA VAL A 15 12.25 50.98 5.59
C VAL A 15 13.77 51.01 5.60
N GLU A 16 14.38 52.19 5.67
CA GLU A 16 15.84 52.33 5.77
C GLU A 16 16.39 51.74 7.10
N LYS A 17 15.65 51.90 8.21
CA LYS A 17 15.97 51.26 9.50
C LYS A 17 15.80 49.73 9.50
N ILE A 18 14.85 49.20 8.72
CA ILE A 18 14.66 47.75 8.54
C ILE A 18 15.78 47.17 7.67
N VAL A 19 16.07 47.81 6.54
CA VAL A 19 17.13 47.38 5.60
C VAL A 19 18.52 47.45 6.26
N SER A 20 18.79 48.46 7.08
CA SER A 20 20.05 48.54 7.84
C SER A 20 20.22 47.42 8.88
N LYS A 21 19.14 46.73 9.26
CA LYS A 21 19.15 45.57 10.18
C LYS A 21 18.60 44.30 9.50
N TRP A 22 18.74 44.19 8.18
CA TRP A 22 18.14 43.12 7.38
C TRP A 22 18.40 41.71 7.95
N TRP A 23 19.62 41.42 8.40
CA TRP A 23 19.97 40.12 8.97
C TRP A 23 19.13 39.73 10.21
N LYS A 24 18.78 40.70 11.06
CA LYS A 24 17.94 40.45 12.25
C LYS A 24 16.51 40.13 11.84
N VAL A 25 16.02 40.83 10.82
CA VAL A 25 14.66 40.64 10.29
C VAL A 25 14.55 39.27 9.63
N CYS A 26 15.57 38.85 8.87
CA CYS A 26 15.63 37.51 8.28
C CYS A 26 15.57 36.43 9.36
N VAL A 27 16.44 36.49 10.38
CA VAL A 27 16.46 35.50 11.47
C VAL A 27 15.14 35.48 12.25
N ILE A 28 14.57 36.64 12.58
CA ILE A 28 13.29 36.71 13.29
C ILE A 28 12.15 36.16 12.44
N SER A 29 12.13 36.47 11.14
CA SER A 29 11.10 35.96 10.22
C SER A 29 11.15 34.44 10.09
N GLU A 30 12.35 33.87 10.05
CA GLU A 30 12.55 32.41 9.98
C GLU A 30 12.11 31.72 11.28
N LEU A 31 12.48 32.29 12.45
CA LEU A 31 11.99 31.80 13.73
C LEU A 31 10.47 31.90 13.85
N LEU A 32 9.87 33.00 13.40
CA LEU A 32 8.42 33.18 13.40
C LEU A 32 7.74 32.15 12.49
N ALA A 33 8.33 31.86 11.33
CA ALA A 33 7.83 30.83 10.42
C ALA A 33 7.90 29.43 11.05
N LEU A 34 8.98 29.08 11.74
CA LEU A 34 9.09 27.82 12.48
C LEU A 34 8.04 27.70 13.58
N ILE A 35 7.83 28.76 14.37
CA ILE A 35 6.80 28.79 15.41
C ILE A 35 5.41 28.60 14.78
N TYR A 36 5.15 29.28 13.66
CA TYR A 36 3.88 29.18 12.95
C TYR A 36 3.62 27.76 12.43
N ILE A 37 4.63 27.11 11.86
CA ILE A 37 4.55 25.71 11.42
C ILE A 37 4.26 24.79 12.61
N CYS A 38 4.97 24.96 13.74
CA CYS A 38 4.72 24.16 14.94
C CYS A 38 3.28 24.30 15.48
N ILE A 39 2.66 25.48 15.33
CA ILE A 39 1.28 25.73 15.73
C ILE A 39 0.29 25.03 14.79
N ILE A 40 0.47 25.15 13.47
CA ILE A 40 -0.43 24.51 12.49
C ILE A 40 -0.41 22.98 12.61
N ILE A 41 0.76 22.43 12.92
CA ILE A 41 0.96 20.98 13.05
C ILE A 41 0.23 20.40 14.29
N GLN A 42 -0.24 21.23 15.22
CA GLN A 42 -0.91 20.74 16.41
C GLN A 42 -2.15 19.89 16.05
N PRO A 43 -2.38 18.76 16.75
CA PRO A 43 -3.47 17.83 16.45
C PRO A 43 -4.85 18.50 16.34
N GLU A 44 -5.08 19.57 17.10
CA GLU A 44 -6.35 20.31 17.17
C GLU A 44 -6.72 21.02 15.86
N TYR A 45 -5.73 21.36 15.02
CA TYR A 45 -5.95 22.01 13.73
C TYR A 45 -5.97 21.04 12.54
N ASN A 46 -5.63 19.76 12.77
CA ASN A 46 -5.58 18.75 11.71
C ASN A 46 -6.93 18.06 11.53
N GLU A 47 -7.44 18.03 10.30
CA GLU A 47 -8.56 17.17 9.96
C GLU A 47 -8.12 15.71 9.91
N HIS A 48 -8.73 14.86 10.74
CA HIS A 48 -8.41 13.43 10.78
C HIS A 48 -8.77 12.75 9.46
N MET A 49 -7.77 12.15 8.80
CA MET A 49 -7.93 11.27 7.63
C MET A 49 -8.80 11.87 6.52
N LYS A 50 -8.62 13.17 6.22
CA LYS A 50 -9.34 13.82 5.12
C LYS A 50 -8.95 13.15 3.80
N VAL A 51 -9.95 12.65 3.07
CA VAL A 51 -9.73 12.15 1.70
C VAL A 51 -10.00 13.30 0.76
N SER A 52 -9.00 13.67 -0.04
CA SER A 52 -9.08 14.81 -0.95
C SER A 52 -9.92 14.50 -2.18
N GLU A 53 -9.94 13.23 -2.59
CA GLU A 53 -10.68 12.75 -3.74
C GLU A 53 -12.11 12.32 -3.39
N ASN A 54 -13.06 13.09 -3.90
CA ASN A 54 -14.49 12.84 -3.67
C ASN A 54 -14.99 11.52 -4.28
N ALA A 55 -14.26 10.93 -5.24
CA ALA A 55 -14.66 9.67 -5.88
C ALA A 55 -14.42 8.44 -4.97
N LEU A 56 -13.51 8.53 -3.99
CA LEU A 56 -13.12 7.39 -3.17
C LEU A 56 -14.12 7.04 -2.05
N LEU A 57 -15.12 7.90 -1.79
CA LEU A 57 -16.20 7.77 -0.77
C LEU A 57 -15.98 6.64 0.25
N PRO A 58 -14.92 6.72 1.06
CA PRO A 58 -14.44 5.59 1.84
C PRO A 58 -15.50 5.14 2.84
N ALA A 59 -15.56 3.83 3.09
CA ALA A 59 -16.43 3.20 4.09
C ALA A 59 -17.96 3.32 3.85
N LEU A 60 -18.44 3.94 2.78
CA LEU A 60 -19.88 4.08 2.51
C LEU A 60 -20.56 2.78 2.07
N VAL A 61 -19.83 1.91 1.38
CA VAL A 61 -20.36 0.66 0.84
C VAL A 61 -20.34 -0.43 1.90
N THR A 62 -21.41 -1.21 2.05
CA THR A 62 -21.43 -2.38 2.94
C THR A 62 -20.74 -3.58 2.29
N GLU A 63 -19.61 -4.01 2.85
CA GLU A 63 -18.91 -5.22 2.46
C GLU A 63 -19.72 -6.46 2.87
N ARG A 64 -19.65 -7.53 2.07
CA ARG A 64 -20.47 -8.74 2.25
C ARG A 64 -19.63 -10.00 2.47
N PHE A 65 -18.32 -9.86 2.53
CA PHE A 65 -17.39 -10.96 2.79
C PHE A 65 -17.65 -11.56 4.18
N SER A 66 -17.99 -12.85 4.17
CA SER A 66 -18.29 -13.65 5.37
C SER A 66 -17.84 -15.11 5.19
N TYR A 67 -16.57 -15.33 4.83
CA TYR A 67 -16.02 -16.64 4.45
C TYR A 67 -15.16 -17.27 5.56
N TYR A 68 -15.56 -17.14 6.83
CA TYR A 68 -14.81 -17.67 7.98
C TYR A 68 -14.43 -19.16 7.82
N HIS A 69 -15.42 -20.03 7.56
CA HIS A 69 -15.18 -21.47 7.41
C HIS A 69 -14.22 -21.80 6.26
N ARG A 70 -14.25 -21.02 5.18
CA ARG A 70 -13.38 -21.22 4.02
C ARG A 70 -11.95 -20.79 4.33
N ILE A 71 -11.76 -19.68 5.05
CA ILE A 71 -10.45 -19.24 5.54
C ILE A 71 -9.84 -20.32 6.43
N SER A 72 -10.58 -20.82 7.43
CA SER A 72 -10.09 -21.88 8.32
C SER A 72 -9.73 -23.15 7.54
N ALA A 73 -10.59 -23.58 6.60
CA ALA A 73 -10.34 -24.77 5.79
C ALA A 73 -9.11 -24.63 4.88
N PHE A 74 -8.82 -23.43 4.36
CA PHE A 74 -7.59 -23.18 3.61
C PHE A 74 -6.38 -23.15 4.52
N LEU A 75 -6.48 -22.49 5.67
CA LEU A 75 -5.38 -22.40 6.64
C LEU A 75 -4.96 -23.79 7.16
N ASP A 76 -5.92 -24.64 7.51
CA ASP A 76 -5.67 -26.00 8.00
C ASP A 76 -4.98 -26.88 6.94
N LYS A 77 -5.28 -26.64 5.66
CA LYS A 77 -4.65 -27.35 4.54
C LYS A 77 -3.29 -26.76 4.16
N LEU A 78 -3.08 -25.46 4.35
CA LEU A 78 -1.83 -24.76 4.06
C LEU A 78 -0.72 -25.09 5.06
N ARG A 79 -1.05 -25.24 6.35
CA ARG A 79 -0.09 -25.57 7.42
C ARG A 79 0.78 -26.81 7.15
N PRO A 80 0.23 -27.96 6.73
CA PRO A 80 1.04 -29.14 6.43
C PRO A 80 1.64 -29.15 5.01
N GLU A 81 1.26 -28.20 4.15
CA GLU A 81 1.60 -28.23 2.73
C GLU A 81 3.03 -27.77 2.49
N ARG A 82 3.84 -28.63 1.85
CA ARG A 82 5.23 -28.29 1.51
C ARG A 82 5.32 -27.49 0.21
N ASN A 83 4.40 -27.72 -0.73
CA ASN A 83 4.38 -27.03 -2.00
C ASN A 83 3.17 -26.11 -2.08
N ILE A 84 3.29 -24.97 -1.38
CA ILE A 84 2.26 -23.94 -1.28
C ILE A 84 1.80 -23.48 -2.67
N SER A 85 2.73 -23.32 -3.62
CA SER A 85 2.43 -22.84 -4.97
C SER A 85 1.48 -23.78 -5.73
N ASP A 86 1.74 -25.09 -5.72
CA ASP A 86 0.91 -26.09 -6.39
C ASP A 86 -0.47 -26.21 -5.74
N TYR A 87 -0.54 -26.06 -4.41
CA TYR A 87 -1.81 -26.05 -3.69
C TYR A 87 -2.67 -24.86 -4.10
N ILE A 88 -2.12 -23.64 -4.10
CA ILE A 88 -2.83 -22.42 -4.50
C ILE A 88 -3.34 -22.55 -5.93
N GLU A 89 -2.47 -22.99 -6.85
CA GLU A 89 -2.83 -23.19 -8.26
C GLU A 89 -4.03 -24.13 -8.41
N LYS A 90 -4.01 -25.27 -7.71
CA LYS A 90 -5.13 -26.23 -7.70
C LYS A 90 -6.41 -25.62 -7.12
N GLN A 91 -6.32 -24.85 -6.03
CA GLN A 91 -7.50 -24.23 -5.43
C GLN A 91 -8.10 -23.18 -6.36
N LEU A 92 -7.30 -22.27 -6.92
CA LEU A 92 -7.81 -21.25 -7.84
C LEU A 92 -8.51 -21.87 -9.05
N LEU A 93 -7.91 -22.91 -9.65
CA LEU A 93 -8.51 -23.65 -10.77
C LEU A 93 -9.82 -24.36 -10.35
N ALA A 94 -9.85 -24.98 -9.17
CA ALA A 94 -11.03 -25.69 -8.66
C ALA A 94 -12.24 -24.74 -8.47
N TYR A 95 -11.99 -23.48 -8.12
CA TYR A 95 -13.03 -22.44 -8.00
C TYR A 95 -13.26 -21.67 -9.31
N GLY A 96 -12.71 -22.13 -10.43
CA GLY A 96 -12.95 -21.55 -11.75
C GLY A 96 -12.34 -20.15 -11.94
N ILE A 97 -11.27 -19.84 -11.22
CA ILE A 97 -10.46 -18.63 -11.41
C ILE A 97 -9.41 -18.94 -12.47
N MET A 98 -9.17 -18.01 -13.40
CA MET A 98 -8.12 -18.19 -14.40
C MET A 98 -6.78 -18.10 -13.70
N THR A 99 -5.92 -19.11 -13.87
CA THR A 99 -4.66 -19.20 -13.12
C THR A 99 -3.50 -19.48 -14.05
N GLN A 100 -2.37 -18.86 -13.75
CA GLN A 100 -1.10 -19.16 -14.37
C GLN A 100 0.00 -19.19 -13.33
N THR A 101 0.81 -20.23 -13.44
CA THR A 101 2.15 -20.29 -12.87
C THR A 101 3.13 -19.51 -13.74
N MET A 102 3.95 -18.66 -13.13
CA MET A 102 5.06 -17.99 -13.78
C MET A 102 6.37 -18.32 -13.05
N ARG A 103 7.24 -19.08 -13.70
CA ARG A 103 8.59 -19.34 -13.19
C ARG A 103 9.49 -18.15 -13.53
N PHE A 104 10.42 -17.87 -12.64
CA PHE A 104 11.43 -16.85 -12.86
C PHE A 104 12.78 -17.30 -12.33
N THR A 105 13.83 -16.81 -12.95
CA THR A 105 15.22 -17.02 -12.57
C THR A 105 15.95 -15.69 -12.64
N VAL A 106 16.61 -15.32 -11.54
CA VAL A 106 17.46 -14.15 -11.44
C VAL A 106 18.91 -14.60 -11.38
N THR A 107 19.70 -14.20 -12.36
CA THR A 107 21.12 -14.50 -12.47
C THR A 107 21.92 -13.22 -12.32
N LEU A 108 22.48 -13.01 -11.14
CA LEU A 108 23.41 -11.93 -10.81
C LEU A 108 24.75 -12.54 -10.36
N PRO A 109 25.88 -11.84 -10.53
CA PRO A 109 27.17 -12.33 -10.04
C PRO A 109 27.12 -12.62 -8.53
N GLY A 110 27.23 -13.89 -8.15
CA GLY A 110 27.15 -14.33 -6.75
C GLY A 110 25.74 -14.46 -6.17
N PHE A 111 24.69 -14.24 -6.98
CA PHE A 111 23.29 -14.38 -6.54
C PHE A 111 22.47 -15.02 -7.66
N ASN A 112 22.11 -16.30 -7.46
CA ASN A 112 21.24 -17.04 -8.38
C ASN A 112 20.05 -17.57 -7.60
N GLU A 113 18.88 -17.00 -7.85
CA GLU A 113 17.63 -17.41 -7.22
C GLU A 113 16.61 -17.73 -8.30
N SER A 114 15.84 -18.79 -8.07
CA SER A 114 14.71 -19.14 -8.91
C SER A 114 13.49 -19.37 -8.03
N GLY A 115 12.32 -19.11 -8.59
CA GLY A 115 11.07 -19.22 -7.87
C GLY A 115 9.88 -19.38 -8.80
N LYS A 116 8.71 -19.58 -8.19
CA LYS A 116 7.45 -19.82 -8.90
C LYS A 116 6.36 -18.93 -8.32
N ASN A 117 5.94 -17.91 -9.06
CA ASN A 117 4.75 -17.13 -8.70
C ASN A 117 3.49 -17.82 -9.23
N VAL A 118 2.40 -17.69 -8.49
CA VAL A 118 1.06 -18.13 -8.93
C VAL A 118 0.17 -16.91 -9.05
N ILE A 119 -0.50 -16.77 -10.19
CA ILE A 119 -1.29 -15.59 -10.52
C ILE A 119 -2.71 -16.05 -10.82
N GLY A 120 -3.69 -15.50 -10.10
CA GLY A 120 -5.11 -15.70 -10.33
C GLY A 120 -5.76 -14.43 -10.87
N VAL A 121 -6.60 -14.53 -11.91
CA VAL A 121 -7.29 -13.39 -12.50
C VAL A 121 -8.80 -13.59 -12.46
N VAL A 122 -9.49 -12.61 -11.87
CA VAL A 122 -10.94 -12.48 -11.91
C VAL A 122 -11.26 -11.29 -12.82
N ARG A 123 -11.92 -11.56 -13.96
CA ARG A 123 -12.28 -10.50 -14.92
C ARG A 123 -13.46 -9.66 -14.42
N ALA A 124 -13.46 -8.38 -14.78
CA ALA A 124 -14.63 -7.53 -14.65
C ALA A 124 -15.81 -8.14 -15.44
N SER A 125 -16.99 -8.18 -14.83
CA SER A 125 -18.20 -8.69 -15.50
C SER A 125 -19.00 -7.59 -16.20
N ARG A 126 -18.82 -6.32 -15.80
CA ARG A 126 -19.64 -5.18 -16.23
C ARG A 126 -18.87 -4.09 -16.97
N SER A 127 -17.58 -4.25 -17.18
CA SER A 127 -16.71 -3.23 -17.75
C SER A 127 -15.78 -3.84 -18.79
N SER A 128 -15.26 -2.99 -19.68
CA SER A 128 -14.11 -3.35 -20.48
C SER A 128 -12.92 -3.61 -19.54
N SER A 129 -12.18 -4.68 -19.80
CA SER A 129 -10.96 -5.11 -19.09
C SER A 129 -9.77 -4.15 -19.36
N THR A 130 -10.03 -2.83 -19.27
CA THR A 130 -9.09 -1.73 -19.55
C THR A 130 -8.30 -1.30 -18.34
N GLU A 131 -8.80 -1.62 -17.14
CA GLU A 131 -8.15 -1.34 -15.85
C GLU A 131 -8.11 -2.59 -14.98
N ALA A 132 -7.08 -2.67 -14.13
CA ALA A 132 -6.88 -3.76 -13.21
C ALA A 132 -6.41 -3.29 -11.83
N ILE A 133 -6.78 -4.06 -10.80
CA ILE A 133 -6.31 -3.91 -9.42
C ILE A 133 -5.50 -5.14 -9.06
N VAL A 134 -4.38 -4.94 -8.37
CA VAL A 134 -3.49 -6.03 -7.96
C VAL A 134 -3.56 -6.25 -6.44
N VAL A 135 -3.72 -7.51 -6.04
CA VAL A 135 -3.60 -7.95 -4.64
C VAL A 135 -2.40 -8.88 -4.55
N ALA A 136 -1.38 -8.48 -3.80
CA ALA A 136 -0.17 -9.28 -3.63
C ALA A 136 -0.08 -9.91 -2.24
N VAL A 137 0.38 -11.16 -2.17
CA VAL A 137 0.64 -11.84 -0.90
C VAL A 137 1.89 -12.71 -1.03
N SER A 138 2.71 -12.74 0.02
CA SER A 138 3.94 -13.53 0.04
C SER A 138 3.62 -14.99 0.37
N MET A 139 4.13 -15.93 -0.41
CA MET A 139 4.04 -17.38 -0.15
C MET A 139 5.12 -17.82 0.85
N THR A 140 5.12 -17.21 2.03
CA THR A 140 6.04 -17.54 3.13
C THR A 140 5.29 -18.26 4.22
N GLU A 141 5.95 -19.17 4.94
CA GLU A 141 5.36 -19.88 6.09
C GLU A 141 4.89 -18.95 7.22
N THR A 142 5.42 -17.72 7.27
CA THR A 142 4.98 -16.71 8.24
C THR A 142 3.69 -15.99 7.86
N ASN A 143 3.27 -16.05 6.59
CA ASN A 143 2.13 -15.30 6.05
C ASN A 143 0.95 -16.22 5.67
N LEU A 144 0.83 -17.41 6.26
CA LEU A 144 -0.19 -18.39 5.90
C LEU A 144 -1.61 -17.88 6.14
N GLU A 145 -1.81 -17.05 7.17
CA GLU A 145 -3.07 -16.42 7.50
C GLU A 145 -3.50 -15.44 6.40
N ALA A 146 -2.61 -14.54 5.98
CA ALA A 146 -2.86 -13.63 4.87
C ALA A 146 -3.13 -14.41 3.57
N LEU A 147 -2.38 -15.49 3.35
CA LEU A 147 -2.53 -16.35 2.19
C LEU A 147 -3.92 -17.00 2.13
N ALA A 148 -4.40 -17.54 3.26
CA ALA A 148 -5.72 -18.13 3.37
C ALA A 148 -6.84 -17.09 3.17
N VAL A 149 -6.68 -15.88 3.71
CA VAL A 149 -7.62 -14.77 3.52
C VAL A 149 -7.67 -14.35 2.06
N ILE A 150 -6.53 -14.14 1.41
CA ILE A 150 -6.49 -13.72 -0.01
C ILE A 150 -7.01 -14.82 -0.93
N LEU A 151 -6.74 -16.10 -0.64
CA LEU A 151 -7.31 -17.21 -1.40
C LEU A 151 -8.84 -17.24 -1.24
N ALA A 152 -9.36 -17.08 -0.03
CA ALA A 152 -10.80 -16.97 0.21
C ALA A 152 -11.40 -15.74 -0.49
N LEU A 153 -10.71 -14.59 -0.45
CA LEU A 153 -11.13 -13.37 -1.14
C LEU A 153 -11.18 -13.57 -2.66
N ALA A 154 -10.21 -14.27 -3.26
CA ALA A 154 -10.22 -14.57 -4.69
C ALA A 154 -11.44 -15.41 -5.08
N THR A 155 -11.74 -16.45 -4.29
CA THR A 155 -12.95 -17.28 -4.51
C THR A 155 -14.23 -16.47 -4.33
N TYR A 156 -14.29 -15.59 -3.33
CA TYR A 156 -15.42 -14.68 -3.15
C TYR A 156 -15.59 -13.76 -4.35
N CYS A 157 -14.51 -13.10 -4.80
CA CYS A 157 -14.56 -12.19 -5.94
C CYS A 157 -15.06 -12.89 -7.20
N ARG A 158 -14.69 -14.15 -7.42
CA ARG A 158 -15.17 -14.95 -8.55
C ARG A 158 -16.68 -15.19 -8.52
N GLU A 159 -17.26 -15.35 -7.33
CA GLU A 159 -18.69 -15.57 -7.13
C GLU A 159 -19.52 -14.27 -7.32
N GLN A 160 -18.90 -13.10 -7.27
CA GLN A 160 -19.58 -11.80 -7.39
C GLN A 160 -19.55 -11.23 -8.83
N ILE A 161 -20.60 -10.51 -9.20
CA ILE A 161 -20.81 -9.95 -10.57
C ILE A 161 -20.80 -8.41 -10.62
N TYR A 162 -20.31 -7.73 -9.59
CA TYR A 162 -20.35 -6.27 -9.50
C TYR A 162 -19.00 -5.59 -9.70
N TRP A 163 -17.92 -6.34 -9.94
CA TRP A 163 -16.60 -5.77 -10.15
C TRP A 163 -16.52 -4.97 -11.44
N ALA A 164 -16.09 -3.71 -11.31
CA ALA A 164 -15.87 -2.80 -12.43
C ALA A 164 -14.51 -3.01 -13.11
N ARG A 165 -13.58 -3.74 -12.49
CA ARG A 165 -12.20 -3.92 -12.95
C ARG A 165 -11.76 -5.35 -12.81
N ASP A 166 -10.73 -5.69 -13.56
CA ASP A 166 -10.06 -6.97 -13.38
C ASP A 166 -9.30 -6.97 -12.06
N ILE A 167 -9.40 -8.07 -11.33
CA ILE A 167 -8.69 -8.26 -10.07
C ILE A 167 -7.65 -9.35 -10.28
N GLN A 168 -6.39 -8.99 -10.06
CA GLN A 168 -5.24 -9.88 -10.19
C GLN A 168 -4.72 -10.22 -8.79
N PHE A 169 -4.81 -11.49 -8.43
CA PHE A 169 -4.26 -12.04 -7.20
C PHE A 169 -2.88 -12.62 -7.50
N ILE A 170 -1.84 -12.06 -6.90
CA ILE A 170 -0.46 -12.49 -7.12
C ILE A 170 0.06 -13.10 -5.82
N PHE A 171 0.30 -14.40 -5.89
CA PHE A 171 0.93 -15.18 -4.86
C PHE A 171 2.42 -15.25 -5.19
N VAL A 172 3.21 -14.53 -4.41
CA VAL A 172 4.59 -14.19 -4.73
C VAL A 172 5.56 -15.09 -4.00
N ASP A 173 6.47 -15.73 -4.75
CA ASP A 173 7.61 -16.46 -4.20
C ASP A 173 8.83 -15.53 -4.10
N LYS A 174 9.72 -15.80 -3.14
CA LYS A 174 10.96 -15.02 -2.90
C LYS A 174 10.71 -13.50 -2.73
N GLY A 175 9.54 -13.13 -2.20
CA GLY A 175 9.19 -11.76 -1.83
C GLY A 175 9.34 -10.75 -2.98
N LEU A 176 10.15 -9.70 -2.78
CA LEU A 176 10.30 -8.62 -3.76
C LEU A 176 10.80 -9.07 -5.13
N ILE A 177 11.61 -10.12 -5.17
CA ILE A 177 12.21 -10.61 -6.41
C ILE A 177 11.13 -11.21 -7.32
N GLY A 178 10.28 -12.07 -6.76
CA GLY A 178 9.18 -12.65 -7.52
C GLY A 178 8.21 -11.58 -8.01
N LEU A 179 7.88 -10.59 -7.18
CA LEU A 179 6.98 -9.53 -7.61
C LEU A 179 7.61 -8.64 -8.70
N THR A 180 8.92 -8.38 -8.62
CA THR A 180 9.67 -7.68 -9.67
C THR A 180 9.59 -8.44 -10.99
N ALA A 181 9.74 -9.78 -10.96
CA ALA A 181 9.61 -10.63 -12.13
C ALA A 181 8.24 -10.53 -12.80
N TYR A 182 7.18 -10.50 -12.00
CA TYR A 182 5.83 -10.32 -12.50
C TYR A 182 5.64 -8.94 -13.15
N LEU A 183 6.02 -7.86 -12.46
CA LEU A 183 5.82 -6.50 -12.97
C LEU A 183 6.66 -6.24 -14.23
N ALA A 184 7.90 -6.74 -14.28
CA ALA A 184 8.75 -6.65 -15.45
C ALA A 184 8.08 -7.33 -16.66
N GLN A 185 7.55 -8.54 -16.47
CA GLN A 185 6.84 -9.26 -17.52
C GLN A 185 5.52 -8.58 -17.93
N TYR A 186 4.78 -8.03 -16.95
CA TYR A 186 3.50 -7.34 -17.19
C TYR A 186 3.68 -6.08 -18.04
N HIS A 187 4.69 -5.27 -17.70
CA HIS A 187 5.02 -4.04 -18.43
C HIS A 187 5.94 -4.27 -19.64
N GLN A 188 6.25 -5.53 -19.98
CA GLN A 188 7.15 -5.90 -21.08
C GLN A 188 8.56 -5.29 -20.95
N HIS A 189 8.99 -5.02 -19.72
CA HIS A 189 10.34 -4.59 -19.41
C HIS A 189 11.26 -5.81 -19.31
N HIS A 190 12.27 -5.85 -20.15
CA HIS A 190 13.22 -6.96 -20.21
C HIS A 190 14.51 -6.57 -19.49
N HIS A 191 14.90 -7.36 -18.49
CA HIS A 191 16.15 -7.19 -17.76
C HIS A 191 17.11 -8.31 -18.12
N SER A 192 18.39 -7.99 -18.39
CA SER A 192 19.38 -9.00 -18.77
C SER A 192 19.65 -10.06 -17.68
N PHE A 193 19.38 -9.71 -16.42
CA PHE A 193 19.64 -10.55 -15.25
C PHE A 193 18.40 -11.33 -14.77
N LEU A 194 17.22 -11.10 -15.33
CA LEU A 194 15.96 -11.68 -14.88
C LEU A 194 15.23 -12.28 -16.07
N GLN A 195 15.00 -13.58 -16.01
CA GLN A 195 14.24 -14.34 -17.00
C GLN A 195 12.95 -14.82 -16.35
N SER A 196 11.82 -14.60 -17.01
CA SER A 196 10.49 -15.01 -16.54
C SER A 196 9.68 -15.63 -17.67
N ASP A 197 8.78 -16.54 -17.31
CA ASP A 197 7.80 -17.09 -18.25
C ASP A 197 6.88 -15.98 -18.78
N LYS A 198 6.46 -16.09 -20.04
CA LYS A 198 5.50 -15.15 -20.63
C LYS A 198 4.13 -15.28 -19.97
N LEU A 199 3.47 -14.16 -19.71
CA LEU A 199 2.08 -14.14 -19.26
C LEU A 199 1.14 -14.49 -20.42
N ASN A 200 0.29 -15.48 -20.20
CA ASN A 200 -0.71 -15.96 -21.18
C ASN A 200 -1.97 -15.10 -21.16
N PHE A 201 -2.16 -14.30 -20.11
CA PHE A 201 -3.22 -13.32 -20.00
C PHE A 201 -2.64 -11.93 -19.77
N HIS A 202 -3.37 -10.94 -20.25
CA HIS A 202 -3.10 -9.54 -20.00
C HIS A 202 -4.39 -8.92 -19.47
N SER A 203 -4.27 -8.04 -18.47
CA SER A 203 -5.38 -7.23 -17.95
C SER A 203 -5.14 -5.77 -18.32
N GLY A 204 -6.04 -4.88 -17.94
CA GLY A 204 -5.90 -3.46 -18.18
C GLY A 204 -4.65 -2.78 -17.58
N ALA A 205 -4.57 -1.46 -17.67
CA ALA A 205 -3.60 -0.70 -16.89
C ALA A 205 -3.80 -0.98 -15.38
N ILE A 206 -2.72 -1.24 -14.65
CA ILE A 206 -2.81 -1.44 -13.20
C ILE A 206 -2.97 -0.06 -12.56
N VAL A 207 -4.14 0.21 -11.99
CA VAL A 207 -4.48 1.54 -11.43
C VAL A 207 -4.04 1.64 -9.97
N GLY A 208 -4.10 0.52 -9.25
CA GLY A 208 -3.65 0.44 -7.88
C GLY A 208 -3.37 -0.99 -7.44
N ALA A 209 -2.61 -1.11 -6.37
CA ALA A 209 -2.31 -2.38 -5.77
C ALA A 209 -2.32 -2.30 -4.25
N PHE A 210 -2.49 -3.43 -3.58
CA PHE A 210 -2.14 -3.54 -2.17
C PHE A 210 -1.59 -4.93 -1.89
N ALA A 211 -0.75 -5.01 -0.87
CA ALA A 211 -0.31 -6.30 -0.36
C ALA A 211 -0.85 -6.55 1.04
N VAL A 212 -0.92 -7.82 1.42
CA VAL A 212 -1.44 -8.22 2.73
C VAL A 212 -0.41 -9.08 3.45
N LYS A 213 -0.15 -8.71 4.70
CA LYS A 213 0.64 -9.46 5.68
C LYS A 213 -0.23 -9.67 6.91
N ALA A 214 -0.20 -10.86 7.46
CA ALA A 214 -0.94 -11.18 8.67
C ALA A 214 -0.10 -12.15 9.49
N ASP A 215 0.25 -11.70 10.69
CA ASP A 215 0.88 -12.51 11.70
C ASP A 215 -0.22 -12.89 12.70
N GLY A 216 -0.76 -14.12 12.62
CA GLY A 216 -1.75 -14.64 13.56
C GLY A 216 -3.23 -14.40 13.22
N LEU A 217 -4.11 -14.89 14.10
CA LEU A 217 -5.55 -15.06 13.82
C LEU A 217 -6.43 -13.90 14.32
N LEU A 218 -6.01 -13.26 15.40
CA LEU A 218 -6.72 -12.21 16.12
C LEU A 218 -5.82 -11.00 16.29
N PHE A 219 -6.37 -9.81 16.10
CA PHE A 219 -5.64 -8.57 16.07
C PHE A 219 -6.52 -7.38 16.46
N ASP A 220 -5.89 -6.31 16.92
CA ASP A 220 -6.55 -5.03 17.23
C ASP A 220 -6.01 -3.87 16.39
N THR A 221 -4.83 -4.04 15.80
CA THR A 221 -4.13 -3.00 15.05
C THR A 221 -3.80 -3.45 13.64
N VAL A 222 -3.80 -2.50 12.72
CA VAL A 222 -3.38 -2.66 11.33
C VAL A 222 -2.33 -1.61 11.04
N ASN A 223 -1.08 -2.03 10.82
CA ASN A 223 -0.02 -1.15 10.38
C ASN A 223 -0.06 -1.00 8.86
N ILE A 224 -0.18 0.24 8.37
CA ILE A 224 -0.18 0.57 6.96
C ILE A 224 1.25 0.96 6.56
N GLU A 225 1.92 0.02 5.91
CA GLU A 225 3.24 0.21 5.33
C GLU A 225 3.11 0.85 3.94
N HIS A 226 3.90 1.88 3.67
CA HIS A 226 3.73 2.69 2.45
C HIS A 226 5.06 3.19 1.85
N ASN A 227 6.21 2.91 2.47
CA ASN A 227 7.49 3.33 1.92
C ASN A 227 7.82 2.53 0.66
N MET A 228 7.95 3.23 -0.47
CA MET A 228 8.38 2.62 -1.73
C MET A 228 9.85 2.89 -2.03
N ILE A 229 10.39 2.09 -2.95
CA ILE A 229 11.80 2.18 -3.38
C ILE A 229 12.11 3.60 -3.87
N ASN A 230 13.33 4.06 -3.61
CA ASN A 230 13.80 5.42 -3.91
C ASN A 230 13.04 6.55 -3.18
N GLY A 231 12.40 6.25 -2.04
CA GLY A 231 11.68 7.25 -1.25
C GLY A 231 10.38 7.71 -1.91
N LEU A 232 9.86 6.96 -2.89
CA LEU A 232 8.55 7.20 -3.48
C LEU A 232 7.46 6.95 -2.43
N LEU A 233 6.38 7.72 -2.51
CA LEU A 233 5.24 7.61 -1.61
C LEU A 233 3.95 7.48 -2.44
N PRO A 234 2.98 6.67 -1.98
CA PRO A 234 1.70 6.55 -2.66
C PRO A 234 0.86 7.81 -2.40
N ASN A 235 -0.28 7.92 -3.08
CA ASN A 235 -1.23 8.96 -2.77
C ASN A 235 -1.70 8.81 -1.31
N LEU A 236 -1.73 9.92 -0.57
CA LEU A 236 -2.21 9.99 0.81
C LEU A 236 -3.65 9.47 0.92
N ASP A 237 -4.47 9.68 -0.10
CA ASP A 237 -5.86 9.21 -0.12
C ASP A 237 -5.95 7.68 -0.05
N LEU A 238 -5.00 6.94 -0.62
CA LEU A 238 -4.94 5.48 -0.50
C LEU A 238 -4.65 5.05 0.94
N ILE A 239 -3.73 5.75 1.63
CA ILE A 239 -3.42 5.49 3.04
C ILE A 239 -4.64 5.80 3.91
N ASN A 240 -5.27 6.96 3.71
CA ASN A 240 -6.47 7.38 4.44
C ASN A 240 -7.65 6.43 4.18
N LEU A 241 -7.78 5.89 2.98
CA LEU A 241 -8.77 4.87 2.65
C LEU A 241 -8.56 3.60 3.49
N MET A 242 -7.35 3.06 3.51
CA MET A 242 -7.04 1.87 4.31
C MET A 242 -7.27 2.12 5.81
N ALA A 243 -6.89 3.30 6.29
CA ALA A 243 -7.09 3.68 7.69
C ALA A 243 -8.58 3.75 8.06
N LYS A 244 -9.41 4.37 7.21
CA LYS A 244 -10.87 4.41 7.40
C LYS A 244 -11.54 3.05 7.31
N LEU A 245 -11.04 2.17 6.44
CA LEU A 245 -11.54 0.79 6.35
C LEU A 245 -11.21 0.00 7.62
N ALA A 246 -10.00 0.14 8.16
CA ALA A 246 -9.64 -0.47 9.44
C ALA A 246 -10.54 0.04 10.57
N ASP A 247 -10.70 1.36 10.68
CA ASP A 247 -11.51 2.03 11.72
C ASP A 247 -12.98 1.58 11.67
N LYS A 248 -13.55 1.44 10.46
CA LYS A 248 -14.91 0.90 10.24
C LYS A 248 -15.12 -0.48 10.87
N TYR A 249 -14.09 -1.31 10.86
CA TYR A 249 -14.12 -2.67 11.42
C TYR A 249 -13.62 -2.74 12.87
N GLY A 250 -13.45 -1.59 13.54
CA GLY A 250 -12.99 -1.52 14.92
C GLY A 250 -11.51 -1.87 15.08
N VAL A 251 -10.73 -1.78 14.01
CA VAL A 251 -9.29 -2.05 14.01
C VAL A 251 -8.53 -0.73 13.99
N ILE A 252 -7.61 -0.55 14.93
CA ILE A 252 -6.86 0.70 15.07
C ILE A 252 -5.84 0.81 13.92
N PRO A 253 -5.96 1.81 13.03
CA PRO A 253 -4.97 2.02 11.99
C PRO A 253 -3.70 2.62 12.60
N GLU A 254 -2.55 2.06 12.24
CA GLU A 254 -1.23 2.53 12.64
C GLU A 254 -0.38 2.83 11.42
N VAL A 255 0.53 3.80 11.58
CA VAL A 255 1.61 4.05 10.61
C VAL A 255 2.92 4.07 11.39
N PHE A 256 3.92 3.31 10.93
CA PHE A 256 5.17 3.08 11.68
C PHE A 256 4.92 2.54 13.11
N ASN A 257 3.91 1.69 13.30
CA ASN A 257 3.45 1.15 14.59
C ASN A 257 3.04 2.22 15.60
N HIS A 258 2.56 3.37 15.12
CA HIS A 258 1.98 4.42 15.95
C HIS A 258 0.53 4.63 15.51
N GLY A 259 -0.40 4.48 16.46
CA GLY A 259 -1.80 4.82 16.26
C GLY A 259 -2.07 6.32 16.36
N TYR A 260 -3.29 6.68 16.77
CA TYR A 260 -3.74 8.07 16.82
C TYR A 260 -2.85 8.97 17.68
N GLN A 261 -2.46 10.11 17.11
CA GLN A 261 -1.60 11.10 17.75
C GLN A 261 -2.43 12.12 18.51
N VAL A 262 -2.35 12.08 19.85
CA VAL A 262 -3.10 12.99 20.74
C VAL A 262 -2.24 14.20 21.16
N SER A 263 -0.92 14.14 20.97
CA SER A 263 0.03 15.15 21.43
C SER A 263 1.01 15.53 20.33
N TRP A 264 1.47 16.78 20.34
CA TRP A 264 2.51 17.27 19.43
C TRP A 264 3.79 16.42 19.48
N TRP A 265 4.17 15.92 20.66
CA TRP A 265 5.33 15.05 20.82
C TRP A 265 5.17 13.71 20.10
N ASN A 266 3.97 13.12 20.15
CA ASN A 266 3.66 11.87 19.44
C ASN A 266 3.73 12.11 17.92
N LEU A 267 3.23 13.26 17.46
CA LEU A 267 3.32 13.63 16.04
C LEU A 267 4.77 13.85 15.60
N ALA A 268 5.57 14.55 16.40
CA ALA A 268 6.99 14.73 16.12
C ALA A 268 7.74 13.39 16.11
N GLU A 269 7.42 12.48 17.03
CA GLU A 269 7.99 11.13 17.08
C GLU A 269 7.64 10.32 15.82
N THR A 270 6.36 10.25 15.44
CA THR A 270 5.95 9.52 14.24
C THR A 270 6.52 10.17 12.98
N THR A 271 6.55 11.50 12.88
CA THR A 271 7.11 12.21 11.72
C THR A 271 8.62 11.94 11.61
N SER A 272 9.34 11.97 12.74
CA SER A 272 10.76 11.60 12.79
C SER A 272 10.97 10.14 12.37
N LYS A 273 10.16 9.21 12.88
CA LYS A 273 10.18 7.79 12.46
C LYS A 273 9.88 7.63 10.97
N ALA A 274 8.94 8.39 10.43
CA ALA A 274 8.61 8.40 9.01
C ALA A 274 9.81 8.85 8.17
N MET A 275 10.41 10.00 8.52
CA MET A 275 11.58 10.54 7.83
C MET A 275 12.78 9.59 7.91
N LEU A 276 13.07 9.03 9.09
CA LEU A 276 14.16 8.07 9.28
C LEU A 276 13.90 6.77 8.51
N SER A 277 12.68 6.24 8.57
CA SER A 277 12.30 5.05 7.82
C SER A 277 12.40 5.29 6.32
N GLN A 278 11.91 6.42 5.81
CA GLN A 278 12.03 6.75 4.38
C GLN A 278 13.49 6.93 3.93
N ALA A 279 14.35 7.49 4.81
CA ALA A 279 15.76 7.71 4.50
C ALA A 279 16.59 6.41 4.49
N PHE A 280 16.28 5.46 5.37
CA PHE A 280 17.13 4.28 5.60
C PHE A 280 16.48 2.94 5.20
N ASN A 281 15.15 2.87 5.14
CA ASN A 281 14.40 1.67 4.80
C ASN A 281 13.81 1.78 3.39
N GLU A 282 14.56 1.28 2.42
CA GLU A 282 14.17 1.28 1.01
C GLU A 282 13.05 0.28 0.69
N LYS A 283 12.87 -0.75 1.53
CA LYS A 283 12.08 -1.97 1.21
C LYS A 283 11.27 -2.44 2.42
N GLU A 284 10.13 -1.82 2.66
CA GLU A 284 9.26 -2.11 3.81
C GLU A 284 8.35 -3.35 3.57
N GLY A 285 7.80 -3.48 2.36
CA GLY A 285 6.92 -4.61 2.03
C GLY A 285 6.82 -4.86 0.54
N LEU A 286 5.95 -5.81 0.15
CA LEU A 286 5.73 -6.12 -1.27
C LEU A 286 5.26 -4.89 -2.06
N HIS A 287 4.55 -3.96 -1.42
CA HIS A 287 4.12 -2.72 -2.07
C HIS A 287 5.29 -1.86 -2.59
N SER A 288 6.50 -1.97 -2.00
CA SER A 288 7.60 -1.05 -2.28
C SER A 288 8.07 -1.08 -3.74
N ILE A 289 7.86 -2.19 -4.46
CA ILE A 289 8.30 -2.37 -5.86
C ILE A 289 7.31 -1.82 -6.89
N PHE A 290 6.09 -1.45 -6.50
CA PHE A 290 5.11 -0.88 -7.41
C PHE A 290 5.43 0.57 -7.80
N GLY A 291 6.13 1.30 -6.93
CA GLY A 291 6.50 2.71 -7.13
C GLY A 291 7.22 3.00 -8.45
N PRO A 292 8.30 2.28 -8.81
CA PRO A 292 8.99 2.42 -10.09
C PRO A 292 8.11 2.24 -11.34
N TYR A 293 6.98 1.55 -11.23
CA TYR A 293 6.02 1.34 -12.32
C TYR A 293 4.88 2.38 -12.34
N GLY A 294 4.92 3.37 -11.43
CA GLY A 294 3.87 4.39 -11.31
C GLY A 294 2.56 3.86 -10.71
N ILE A 295 2.59 2.67 -10.08
CA ILE A 295 1.41 2.05 -9.48
C ILE A 295 1.33 2.47 -8.01
N GLN A 296 0.18 3.00 -7.60
CA GLN A 296 -0.06 3.37 -6.21
C GLN A 296 -0.32 2.11 -5.38
N ALA A 297 0.49 1.88 -4.35
CA ALA A 297 0.38 0.69 -3.52
C ALA A 297 0.73 0.90 -2.06
N VAL A 298 0.09 0.09 -1.21
CA VAL A 298 0.32 0.01 0.25
C VAL A 298 0.31 -1.44 0.72
N THR A 299 0.93 -1.75 1.85
CA THR A 299 0.79 -3.06 2.51
C THR A 299 0.02 -2.93 3.81
N ILE A 300 -1.03 -3.73 3.93
CA ILE A 300 -1.81 -3.89 5.16
C ILE A 300 -1.12 -4.97 5.97
N HIS A 301 -0.54 -4.61 7.11
CA HIS A 301 0.14 -5.53 8.01
C HIS A 301 -0.62 -5.64 9.32
N VAL A 302 -1.25 -6.78 9.51
CA VAL A 302 -1.93 -7.15 10.74
C VAL A 302 -0.99 -7.90 11.67
N LYS A 303 -0.90 -7.49 12.94
CA LYS A 303 -0.08 -8.15 13.96
C LYS A 303 -0.94 -8.77 15.04
N SER A 304 -0.66 -10.02 15.40
CA SER A 304 -1.44 -10.72 16.42
C SER A 304 -1.25 -10.10 17.78
N VAL A 305 -2.35 -9.98 18.52
CA VAL A 305 -2.36 -9.66 19.94
C VAL A 305 -3.14 -10.78 20.65
N MET A 306 -2.72 -11.15 21.88
CA MET A 306 -3.33 -12.27 22.60
C MET A 306 -4.83 -12.10 22.88
N GLU A 307 -5.30 -10.85 22.98
CA GLU A 307 -6.71 -10.49 23.25
C GLU A 307 -7.33 -9.69 22.10
N GLY A 308 -6.96 -10.00 20.85
CA GLY A 308 -7.49 -9.30 19.68
C GLY A 308 -8.99 -9.50 19.46
N HIS A 309 -9.71 -8.42 19.16
CA HIS A 309 -11.14 -8.43 18.86
C HIS A 309 -11.45 -8.70 17.39
N ALA A 310 -10.58 -8.28 16.47
CA ALA A 310 -10.79 -8.46 15.04
C ALA A 310 -10.23 -9.79 14.54
N SER A 311 -10.94 -10.39 13.59
CA SER A 311 -10.65 -11.72 13.04
C SER A 311 -10.11 -11.64 11.62
N LEU A 312 -9.57 -12.76 11.11
CA LEU A 312 -9.23 -12.90 9.69
C LEU A 312 -10.40 -12.62 8.73
N THR A 313 -11.64 -12.76 9.19
CA THR A 313 -12.81 -12.37 8.39
C THR A 313 -12.87 -10.87 8.19
N ASP A 314 -12.53 -10.09 9.23
CA ASP A 314 -12.52 -8.63 9.18
C ASP A 314 -11.37 -8.12 8.31
N LEU A 315 -10.22 -8.79 8.33
CA LEU A 315 -9.15 -8.54 7.35
C LEU A 315 -9.66 -8.77 5.91
N GLY A 316 -10.40 -9.84 5.67
CA GLY A 316 -11.01 -10.10 4.36
C GLY A 316 -12.04 -9.04 3.95
N ARG A 317 -12.80 -8.49 4.91
CA ARG A 317 -13.73 -7.37 4.65
C ARG A 317 -12.99 -6.06 4.36
N ILE A 318 -11.90 -5.77 5.07
CA ILE A 318 -11.03 -4.62 4.77
C ILE A 318 -10.47 -4.75 3.34
N CYS A 319 -10.01 -5.94 2.95
CA CYS A 319 -9.51 -6.19 1.60
C CYS A 319 -10.62 -6.11 0.54
N GLU A 320 -11.83 -6.58 0.83
CA GLU A 320 -12.99 -6.41 -0.04
C GLU A 320 -13.32 -4.92 -0.23
N GLY A 321 -13.32 -4.15 0.86
CA GLY A 321 -13.48 -2.71 0.83
C GLY A 321 -12.44 -2.08 -0.09
N ALA A 322 -11.16 -2.37 0.14
CA ALA A 322 -10.07 -1.89 -0.70
C ALA A 322 -10.29 -2.20 -2.20
N LEU A 323 -10.69 -3.41 -2.56
CA LEU A 323 -10.98 -3.80 -3.94
C LEU A 323 -12.16 -3.04 -4.57
N ARG A 324 -13.14 -2.64 -3.77
CA ARG A 324 -14.28 -1.85 -4.25
C ARG A 324 -13.94 -0.37 -4.42
N PHE A 325 -12.94 0.12 -3.68
CA PHE A 325 -12.61 1.54 -3.63
C PHE A 325 -11.36 1.95 -4.41
N ILE A 326 -10.44 1.02 -4.68
CA ILE A 326 -9.26 1.33 -5.49
C ILE A 326 -9.75 1.66 -6.89
N PHE A 327 -9.83 2.98 -7.12
CA PHE A 327 -10.09 3.75 -8.33
C PHE A 327 -10.94 3.07 -9.35
#